data_AF-A0A7C5WQP6-F1
#
_entry.id   AF-A0A7C5WQP6-F1
#
_cell.length_a   1.000
_cell.length_b   1.000
_cell.length_c   1.000
_cell.angle_alpha   90.00
_cell.angle_beta   90.00
_cell.angle_gamma   90.00
#
_symmetry.space_group_name_H-M   'P 1'
#
loop_
_entity.id
_entity.type
_entity.pdbx_description
1 polymer ?
#
loop_
_entity_poly.entity_id
_entity_poly.type
_entity_poly.pdbx_seq_one_letter_code
_entity_poly.pdbx_strand_id
1 'polypeptide(L)'
;MWLTDPEMATRPAPTVTLKSLAVPNEHGCWGFTLEPVILGLLVAPSAAGWGLGLMALASFFARHPTKLAAGDLRRGHVYPRTRLALFFALLYGGLALAGLLLAWLTGERAFLTPLLAALPLVVLQV
;
A
#
# COMPACT_ATOMS: atom_id res chain seq x y z
N MET A 1 48.86 -15.82 0.47
CA MET A 1 48.12 -16.87 -0.24
C MET A 1 46.79 -17.04 0.47
N TRP A 2 45.85 -16.15 0.15
CA TRP A 2 44.51 -16.12 0.74
C TRP A 2 43.64 -17.02 -0.11
N LEU A 3 43.13 -18.11 0.47
CA LEU A 3 42.21 -19.03 -0.18
C LEU A 3 40.98 -18.24 -0.65
N THR A 4 40.79 -18.15 -1.95
CA THR A 4 39.50 -17.81 -2.55
C THR A 4 38.58 -18.97 -2.24
N ASP A 5 37.78 -18.87 -1.18
CA ASP A 5 36.75 -19.86 -0.88
C ASP A 5 35.79 -19.93 -2.09
N PRO A 6 35.77 -21.04 -2.86
CA PRO A 6 34.88 -21.19 -4.02
C PRO A 6 33.40 -21.20 -3.62
N GLU A 7 33.12 -21.30 -2.32
CA GLU A 7 31.80 -21.34 -1.72
C GLU A 7 31.06 -19.98 -1.78
N MET A 8 31.78 -18.87 -1.94
CA MET A 8 31.16 -17.55 -2.11
C MET A 8 30.59 -17.32 -3.52
N ALA A 9 31.02 -18.11 -4.51
CA ALA A 9 30.65 -17.92 -5.93
C ALA A 9 29.30 -18.55 -6.32
N THR A 10 28.70 -19.38 -5.46
CA THR A 10 27.47 -20.14 -5.76
C THR A 10 26.27 -19.74 -4.92
N ARG A 11 26.32 -18.61 -4.20
CA ARG A 11 25.11 -18.11 -3.54
C ARG A 11 24.11 -17.67 -4.62
N PRO A 12 22.95 -18.33 -4.76
CA PRO A 12 21.95 -17.91 -5.72
C PRO A 12 21.57 -16.46 -5.40
N ALA A 13 21.60 -15.59 -6.42
CA ALA A 13 21.14 -14.22 -6.28
C ALA A 13 19.72 -14.26 -5.68
N PRO A 14 19.43 -13.49 -4.61
CA PRO A 14 18.15 -13.57 -3.94
C PRO A 14 17.04 -13.28 -4.96
N THR A 15 16.21 -14.28 -5.21
CA THR A 15 15.08 -14.19 -6.13
C THR A 15 14.04 -13.29 -5.49
N VAL A 16 13.97 -12.05 -5.98
CA VAL A 16 12.95 -11.10 -5.54
C VAL A 16 11.60 -11.59 -6.08
N THR A 17 10.83 -12.24 -5.23
CA THR A 17 9.50 -12.73 -5.59
C THR A 17 8.52 -11.57 -5.70
N LEU A 18 7.70 -11.56 -6.76
CA LEU A 18 6.69 -10.53 -7.02
C LEU A 18 5.78 -10.30 -5.79
N LYS A 19 5.49 -11.38 -5.07
CA LYS A 19 4.71 -11.40 -3.82
C LYS A 19 5.36 -10.57 -2.69
N SER A 20 6.70 -10.61 -2.58
CA SER A 20 7.47 -9.84 -1.58
C SER A 20 7.43 -8.34 -1.84
N LEU A 21 7.16 -7.94 -3.09
CA LEU A 21 7.03 -6.53 -3.47
C LEU A 21 5.59 -6.01 -3.45
N ALA A 22 4.63 -6.86 -3.82
CA ALA A 22 3.23 -6.48 -3.96
C ALA A 22 2.43 -6.55 -2.64
N VAL A 23 2.77 -7.51 -1.77
CA VAL A 23 2.05 -7.72 -0.51
C VAL A 23 2.99 -7.36 0.64
N PRO A 24 2.60 -6.44 1.54
CA PRO A 24 3.38 -6.13 2.73
C PRO A 24 3.68 -7.41 3.51
N ASN A 25 4.91 -7.58 3.94
CA ASN A 25 5.32 -8.71 4.79
C ASN A 25 4.80 -8.57 6.25
N GLU A 26 3.90 -7.61 6.49
CA GLU A 26 3.25 -7.34 7.78
C GLU A 26 2.15 -8.40 7.99
N HIS A 27 2.50 -9.47 8.70
CA HIS A 27 1.56 -10.56 8.98
C HIS A 27 0.45 -10.03 9.88
N GLY A 28 -0.79 -9.99 9.39
CA GLY A 28 -2.00 -9.63 10.17
C GLY A 28 -2.44 -8.16 10.15
N CYS A 29 -1.59 -7.19 9.78
CA CYS A 29 -1.97 -5.77 9.78
C CYS A 29 -3.06 -5.41 8.75
N TRP A 30 -3.11 -6.15 7.63
CA TRP A 30 -4.18 -6.02 6.63
C TRP A 30 -5.51 -6.58 7.14
N GLY A 31 -5.47 -7.59 8.03
CA GLY A 31 -6.67 -8.11 8.72
C GLY A 31 -7.31 -7.04 9.61
N PHE A 32 -6.51 -6.34 10.43
CA PHE A 32 -6.99 -5.23 11.27
C PHE A 32 -7.62 -4.07 10.48
N THR A 33 -7.22 -3.88 9.22
CA THR A 33 -7.87 -2.89 8.34
C THR A 33 -9.16 -3.45 7.73
N LEU A 34 -9.18 -4.73 7.36
CA LEU A 34 -10.29 -5.37 6.68
C LEU A 34 -11.46 -5.69 7.62
N GLU A 35 -11.17 -6.10 8.87
CA GLU A 35 -12.15 -6.43 9.90
C GLU A 35 -13.18 -5.32 10.13
N PRO A 36 -12.81 -4.07 10.49
CA PRO A 36 -13.79 -3.00 10.70
C PRO A 36 -14.50 -2.60 9.41
N VAL A 37 -13.85 -2.70 8.25
CA VAL A 37 -14.47 -2.41 6.94
C VAL A 37 -15.58 -3.41 6.65
N ILE A 38 -15.30 -4.71 6.79
CA ILE A 38 -16.28 -5.77 6.57
C ILE A 38 -17.41 -5.64 7.60
N LEU A 39 -17.09 -5.45 8.89
CA LEU A 39 -18.10 -5.29 9.93
C LEU A 39 -19.01 -4.08 9.65
N GLY A 40 -18.45 -2.94 9.28
CA GLY A 40 -19.23 -1.75 8.91
C GLY A 40 -20.15 -2.00 7.71
N LEU A 41 -19.65 -2.70 6.69
CA LEU A 41 -20.43 -3.07 5.51
C LEU A 41 -21.53 -4.09 5.80
N LEU A 42 -21.29 -5.03 6.72
CA LEU A 42 -22.31 -5.99 7.16
C LEU A 42 -23.41 -5.32 7.98
N VAL A 43 -23.07 -4.31 8.78
CA VAL A 43 -24.03 -3.53 9.58
C VAL A 43 -24.84 -2.56 8.71
N ALA A 44 -24.18 -1.87 7.77
CA ALA A 44 -24.81 -0.86 6.92
C ALA A 44 -24.27 -0.95 5.48
N PRO A 45 -24.78 -1.91 4.68
CA PRO A 45 -24.30 -2.11 3.32
C PRO A 45 -24.64 -0.90 2.44
N SER A 46 -23.61 -0.31 1.83
CA SER A 46 -23.78 0.85 0.95
C SER A 46 -22.67 0.92 -0.10
N ALA A 47 -22.98 1.47 -1.27
CA ALA A 47 -21.99 1.71 -2.31
C ALA A 47 -20.86 2.64 -1.83
N ALA A 48 -21.21 3.64 -1.01
CA ALA A 48 -20.24 4.53 -0.39
C ALA A 48 -19.33 3.79 0.60
N GLY A 49 -19.89 2.90 1.42
CA GLY A 49 -19.12 2.02 2.30
C GLY A 49 -18.13 1.14 1.53
N TRP A 50 -18.54 0.59 0.39
CA TRP A 50 -17.64 -0.19 -0.47
C TRP A 50 -16.52 0.68 -1.05
N GLY A 51 -16.83 1.91 -1.47
CA GLY A 51 -15.85 2.88 -1.93
C GLY A 51 -14.82 3.24 -0.86
N LEU A 52 -15.28 3.53 0.36
CA LEU A 52 -14.40 3.84 1.50
C LEU A 52 -13.57 2.63 1.93
N GLY A 53 -14.14 1.42 1.90
CA GLY A 53 -13.43 0.19 2.18
C GLY A 53 -12.31 -0.07 1.17
N LEU A 54 -12.60 0.09 -0.12
CA LEU A 54 -11.60 0.01 -1.18
C LEU A 54 -10.52 1.08 -1.00
N MET A 55 -10.91 2.32 -0.70
CA MET A 55 -9.97 3.41 -0.43
C MET A 55 -9.01 3.08 0.71
N ALA A 56 -9.54 2.61 1.85
CA ALA A 56 -8.75 2.27 3.02
C ALA A 56 -7.76 1.13 2.72
N LEU A 57 -8.25 0.04 2.12
CA LEU A 57 -7.42 -1.14 1.83
C LEU A 57 -6.35 -0.84 0.77
N ALA A 58 -6.71 -0.13 -0.29
CA ALA A 58 -5.76 0.27 -1.32
C ALA A 58 -4.71 1.25 -0.76
N SER A 59 -5.11 2.20 0.08
CA SER A 59 -4.16 3.11 0.75
C SER A 59 -3.19 2.37 1.67
N PHE A 60 -3.68 1.37 2.40
CA PHE A 60 -2.84 0.49 3.22
C PHE A 60 -1.79 -0.23 2.39
N PHE A 61 -2.19 -0.87 1.28
CA PHE A 61 -1.26 -1.54 0.38
C PHE A 61 -0.32 -0.59 -0.37
N ALA A 62 -0.75 0.65 -0.64
CA ALA A 62 0.09 1.66 -1.29
C ALA A 62 1.28 2.10 -0.43
N ARG A 63 1.22 1.94 0.90
CA ARG A 63 2.22 2.47 1.83
C ARG A 63 3.63 1.92 1.56
N HIS A 64 3.77 0.60 1.47
CA HIS A 64 5.06 -0.06 1.26
C HIS A 64 5.73 0.31 -0.08
N PRO A 65 5.06 0.14 -1.24
CA PRO A 65 5.66 0.49 -2.54
C PRO A 65 5.93 1.99 -2.66
N THR A 66 5.05 2.85 -2.14
CA THR A 66 5.26 4.30 -2.15
C THR A 66 6.49 4.70 -1.34
N LYS A 67 6.66 4.14 -0.14
CA LYS A 67 7.84 4.44 0.69
C LYS A 67 9.13 3.95 0.06
N LEU A 68 9.12 2.76 -0.56
CA LEU A 68 10.28 2.20 -1.26
C LEU A 68 10.67 3.07 -2.47
N ALA A 69 9.70 3.40 -3.32
CA ALA A 69 9.93 4.24 -4.49
C ALA A 69 10.41 5.64 -4.07
N ALA A 70 9.72 6.30 -3.14
CA ALA A 70 10.12 7.63 -2.64
C ALA A 70 11.53 7.62 -2.04
N GLY A 71 11.91 6.57 -1.32
CA GLY A 71 13.26 6.41 -0.76
C GLY A 71 14.35 6.27 -1.83
N ASP A 72 14.10 5.45 -2.86
CA ASP A 72 15.02 5.27 -3.99
C ASP A 72 15.16 6.58 -4.80
N LEU A 73 14.05 7.27 -5.10
CA LEU A 73 14.05 8.55 -5.82
C LEU A 73 14.74 9.67 -5.03
N ARG A 74 14.51 9.79 -3.70
CA ARG A 74 15.19 10.77 -2.84
C ARG A 74 16.71 10.58 -2.81
N ARG A 75 17.19 9.37 -3.03
CA ARG A 75 18.63 9.04 -3.10
C ARG A 75 19.20 9.17 -4.53
N GLY A 76 18.39 9.59 -5.51
CA GLY A 76 18.82 9.77 -6.90
C GLY A 76 19.10 8.47 -7.64
N HIS A 77 18.67 7.32 -7.11
CA HIS A 77 18.94 6.02 -7.71
C HIS A 77 17.65 5.38 -8.24
N VAL A 78 17.69 4.90 -9.49
CA VAL A 78 16.61 4.12 -10.08
C VAL A 78 17.10 2.68 -10.24
N TYR A 79 16.68 1.82 -9.33
CA TYR A 79 16.96 0.39 -9.41
C TYR A 79 15.85 -0.31 -10.22
N PRO A 80 16.09 -1.53 -10.76
CA PRO A 80 15.03 -2.31 -11.41
C PRO A 80 13.79 -2.52 -10.53
N ARG A 81 13.99 -2.65 -9.21
CA ARG A 81 12.90 -2.73 -8.20
C ARG A 81 12.08 -1.44 -8.09
N THR A 82 12.66 -0.28 -8.38
CA THR A 82 12.02 1.03 -8.22
C THR A 82 10.87 1.20 -9.22
N ARG A 83 11.02 0.69 -10.45
CA ARG A 83 9.93 0.70 -11.45
C ARG A 83 8.74 -0.13 -11.02
N LEU A 84 8.98 -1.31 -10.46
CA LEU A 84 7.92 -2.18 -9.97
C LEU A 84 7.24 -1.59 -8.72
N ALA A 85 8.02 -1.00 -7.81
CA ALA A 85 7.49 -0.26 -6.67
C ALA A 85 6.60 0.92 -7.13
N LEU A 86 7.04 1.68 -8.13
CA LEU A 86 6.25 2.79 -8.67
C LEU A 86 4.95 2.30 -9.32
N PHE A 87 5.00 1.20 -10.09
CA PHE A 87 3.81 0.59 -10.67
C PHE A 87 2.77 0.24 -9.61
N PHE A 88 3.18 -0.47 -8.55
CA PHE A 88 2.26 -0.82 -7.45
C PHE A 88 1.79 0.41 -6.67
N ALA A 89 2.65 1.40 -6.45
CA ALA A 89 2.27 2.66 -5.81
C ALA A 89 1.17 3.38 -6.60
N LEU A 90 1.33 3.47 -7.92
CA LEU A 90 0.35 4.08 -8.82
C LEU A 90 -0.93 3.25 -8.93
N LEU A 91 -0.82 1.92 -8.99
CA LEU A 91 -1.97 1.02 -9.05
C LEU A 91 -2.83 1.15 -7.79
N TYR A 92 -2.23 1.02 -6.61
CA TYR A 92 -2.95 1.13 -5.34
C TYR A 92 -3.42 2.56 -5.08
N GLY A 93 -2.63 3.57 -5.42
CA GLY A 93 -3.06 4.97 -5.36
C GLY A 93 -4.27 5.23 -6.26
N GLY A 94 -4.27 4.69 -7.48
CA GLY A 94 -5.40 4.79 -8.40
C GLY A 94 -6.65 4.09 -7.87
N LEU A 95 -6.51 2.90 -7.29
CA LEU A 95 -7.62 2.20 -6.64
C LEU A 95 -8.17 2.97 -5.44
N ALA A 96 -7.29 3.61 -4.66
CA ALA A 96 -7.71 4.43 -3.53
C ALA A 96 -8.54 5.64 -3.98
N LEU A 97 -8.06 6.35 -5.02
CA LEU A 97 -8.78 7.46 -5.62
C LEU A 97 -10.11 7.03 -6.25
N ALA A 98 -10.15 5.86 -6.89
CA ALA A 98 -11.39 5.30 -7.45
C ALA A 98 -12.41 4.97 -6.34
N GLY A 99 -11.95 4.40 -5.21
CA GLY A 99 -12.79 4.15 -4.04
C GLY A 99 -13.35 5.44 -3.43
N LEU A 100 -12.50 6.47 -3.27
CA LEU A 100 -12.91 7.79 -2.79
C LEU A 100 -13.92 8.44 -3.74
N LEU A 101 -13.69 8.35 -5.05
CA LEU A 101 -14.61 8.87 -6.06
C LEU A 101 -15.96 8.15 -6.01
N LEU A 102 -15.97 6.82 -5.86
CA LEU A 102 -17.21 6.05 -5.68
C LEU A 102 -17.96 6.52 -4.44
N ALA A 103 -17.28 6.70 -3.30
CA ALA A 103 -17.88 7.21 -2.08
C ALA A 103 -18.44 8.63 -2.25
N TRP A 104 -17.72 9.49 -2.96
CA TRP A 104 -18.15 10.85 -3.28
C TRP A 104 -19.42 10.90 -4.14
N LEU A 105 -19.51 10.01 -5.13
CA LEU A 105 -20.63 9.98 -6.08
C LEU A 105 -21.89 9.30 -5.50
N THR A 106 -21.74 8.42 -4.51
CA THR A 106 -22.84 7.57 -4.02
C THR A 106 -23.25 7.86 -2.57
N GLY A 107 -22.42 8.55 -1.79
CA GLY A 107 -22.64 8.81 -0.37
C GLY A 107 -22.88 10.28 -0.04
N GLU A 108 -23.41 10.51 1.15
CA GLU A 108 -23.45 11.85 1.74
C GLU A 108 -22.05 12.31 2.16
N ARG A 109 -21.82 13.62 2.21
CA ARG A 109 -20.50 14.20 2.53
C ARG A 109 -20.07 14.04 3.99
N ALA A 110 -20.88 13.39 4.82
CA ALA A 110 -20.58 13.16 6.23
C ALA A 110 -19.31 12.32 6.46
N PHE A 111 -18.84 11.55 5.47
CA PHE A 111 -17.56 10.83 5.59
C PHE A 111 -16.33 11.75 5.49
N LEU A 112 -16.48 12.98 5.00
CA LEU A 112 -15.35 13.91 4.84
C LEU A 112 -14.84 14.41 6.19
N THR A 113 -15.71 14.62 7.17
CA THR A 113 -15.29 15.08 8.50
C THR A 113 -14.28 14.14 9.17
N PRO A 114 -14.54 12.82 9.32
CA PRO A 114 -13.54 11.91 9.87
C PRO A 114 -12.31 11.76 8.96
N LEU A 115 -12.48 11.80 7.63
CA LEU A 115 -11.36 11.73 6.69
C LEU A 115 -10.39 12.92 6.82
N LEU A 116 -10.93 14.13 6.89
CA LEU A 116 -10.15 15.36 7.07
C LEU A 116 -9.52 15.40 8.47
N ALA A 117 -10.22 14.93 9.50
CA ALA A 117 -9.67 14.84 10.85
C ALA A 117 -8.49 13.85 10.94
N ALA A 118 -8.45 12.83 10.08
CA ALA A 118 -7.35 11.86 10.02
C ALA A 118 -6.12 12.37 9.25
N LEU A 119 -6.27 13.36 8.35
CA LEU A 119 -5.17 13.87 7.51
C LEU A 119 -3.91 14.28 8.31
N PRO A 120 -3.98 15.01 9.44
CA PRO A 120 -2.80 15.37 10.21
C PRO A 120 -2.00 14.16 10.67
N LEU A 121 -2.68 13.09 11.08
CA LEU A 121 -2.02 11.85 11.54
C LEU A 121 -1.31 11.16 10.39
N VAL A 122 -1.92 11.15 9.20
CA VAL A 122 -1.31 10.57 7.99
C VAL A 122 -0.06 11.35 7.60
N VAL A 123 -0.10 12.68 7.63
CA VAL A 123 1.06 13.53 7.31
C VAL A 123 2.24 13.27 8.25
N LEU A 124 1.97 13.02 9.54
CA LEU A 124 3.01 12.71 10.54
C LEU A 124 3.61 11.31 10.37
N GLN A 125 2.95 10.40 9.65
CA GLN A 125 3.42 9.03 9.44
C GLN A 125 4.42 8.87 8.28
N VAL A 126 4.64 9.92 7.47
CA VAL A 126 5.44 9.91 6.22
C VAL A 126 6.92 10.20 6.47
#